data_AF-A0A7S2N3S1-F1
#
_entry.id   AF-A0A7S2N3S1-F1
#
_cell.length_a   1.000
_cell.length_b   1.000
_cell.length_c   1.000
_cell.angle_alpha   90.00
_cell.angle_beta   90.00
_cell.angle_gamma   90.00
#
_symmetry.space_group_name_H-M   'P 1'
#
loop_
_entity.id
_entity.type
_entity.pdbx_description
1 polymer ?
#
loop_
_entity_poly.entity_id
_entity_poly.type
_entity_poly.pdbx_seq_one_letter_code
_entity_poly.pdbx_strand_id
1 'polypeptide(L)'
;MNKRLCVDLRCNDPAEGSMASPKEVWSLYLLGFVILVTIGCNNYVEEGKQRRSKKSKELLRSSYGASVVEVRHPMEGVKVPSVYENLLDVSAKPEPAADANEAGVNATGAADEAAEAMPIFWHIEHSGGSSIVRVLGSCFSLVQASSYSSAQLPDQLSVARIGDQKYATADLTTPQGMQQAKAQGLLSSQRHLTDFIVTHRPYHLAQNLLDRSHNGRLFVLLRHPVHIVVSLFHHLKHLPPSHPQHDQTLQAMHIHDWITQQHATLPDNIILRTLLGYSDDRYARALTITDLNTAKVILKQKALVGLLEQKGPAMKRFQKYFGWNTDPSIYKNQARADQCLERSLHWGWLHKTDEHNELDVFNEDTSIYQLIKEKNMFDCELYEYAKYLFWLQGEELHLD
;
A
#
# COMPACT_ATOMS: atom_id res chain seq x y z
N MET A 1 -19.62 -27.48 -49.79
CA MET A 1 -20.30 -26.60 -50.77
C MET A 1 -20.06 -25.15 -50.37
N ASN A 2 -19.11 -24.50 -51.04
CA ASN A 2 -18.82 -23.06 -50.94
C ASN A 2 -19.89 -22.28 -51.72
N LYS A 3 -20.36 -21.15 -51.19
CA LYS A 3 -20.95 -20.09 -52.00
C LYS A 3 -20.34 -18.74 -51.58
N ARG A 4 -19.48 -18.24 -52.48
CA ARG A 4 -18.95 -16.87 -52.50
C ARG A 4 -20.01 -15.96 -53.16
N LEU A 5 -20.19 -14.77 -52.62
CA LEU A 5 -20.77 -13.64 -53.33
C LEU A 5 -19.71 -13.06 -54.28
N CYS A 6 -20.05 -12.93 -55.56
CA CYS A 6 -19.31 -12.09 -56.52
C CYS A 6 -20.02 -10.74 -56.60
N VAL A 7 -19.26 -9.65 -56.50
CA VAL A 7 -19.68 -8.31 -56.94
C VAL A 7 -18.79 -7.94 -58.11
N ASP A 8 -19.46 -7.63 -59.22
CA ASP A 8 -18.91 -7.24 -60.51
C ASP A 8 -18.52 -5.74 -60.46
N LEU A 9 -17.27 -5.42 -60.78
CA LEU A 9 -16.84 -4.05 -61.07
C LEU A 9 -16.05 -4.05 -62.38
N ARG A 10 -16.67 -3.48 -63.43
CA ARG A 10 -16.02 -3.19 -64.71
C ARG A 10 -15.12 -1.96 -64.55
N CYS A 11 -13.87 -2.09 -64.96
CA CYS A 11 -12.93 -0.98 -65.10
C CYS A 11 -13.09 -0.34 -66.50
N ASN A 12 -13.14 1.00 -66.52
CA ASN A 12 -12.78 1.81 -67.68
C ASN A 12 -11.29 2.13 -67.59
N ASP A 13 -10.56 1.99 -68.70
CA ASP A 13 -9.18 2.46 -68.85
C ASP A 13 -9.10 3.99 -68.84
N PRO A 14 -8.02 4.54 -68.27
CA PRO A 14 -7.30 5.56 -69.04
C PRO A 14 -5.77 5.40 -69.01
N ALA A 15 -5.23 5.61 -70.22
CA ALA A 15 -4.01 6.33 -70.61
C ALA A 15 -2.75 6.26 -69.74
N GLU A 16 -1.70 5.81 -70.42
CA GLU A 16 -0.28 5.76 -70.04
C GLU A 16 0.25 7.10 -69.51
N GLY A 17 0.80 7.05 -68.30
CA GLY A 17 1.70 8.04 -67.74
C GLY A 17 2.57 7.37 -66.68
N SER A 18 3.89 7.44 -66.85
CA SER A 18 4.90 6.68 -66.08
C SER A 18 4.66 6.70 -64.56
N MET A 19 4.35 5.54 -63.99
CA MET A 19 4.21 5.34 -62.55
C MET A 19 5.26 4.35 -62.03
N ALA A 20 5.80 4.67 -60.86
CA ALA A 20 6.71 3.84 -60.08
C ALA A 20 6.18 2.41 -59.91
N SER A 21 7.11 1.46 -59.74
CA SER A 21 6.80 0.04 -59.76
C SER A 21 5.70 -0.33 -58.74
N PRO A 22 4.73 -1.20 -59.09
CA PRO A 22 3.61 -1.56 -58.22
C PRO A 22 4.03 -2.12 -56.84
N LYS A 23 5.27 -2.60 -56.67
CA LYS A 23 5.72 -3.20 -55.40
C LYS A 23 5.99 -2.18 -54.29
N GLU A 24 6.33 -0.93 -54.64
CA GLU A 24 6.64 0.12 -53.66
C GLU A 24 5.38 0.79 -53.12
N VAL A 25 4.36 0.95 -53.97
CA VAL A 25 3.08 1.55 -53.58
C VAL A 25 2.32 0.62 -52.61
N TRP A 26 2.26 -0.67 -52.88
CA TRP A 26 1.58 -1.63 -51.99
C TRP A 26 2.26 -1.76 -50.62
N SER A 27 3.59 -1.60 -50.53
CA SER A 27 4.31 -1.65 -49.24
C SER A 27 3.99 -0.44 -48.36
N LEU A 28 3.83 0.74 -48.94
CA LEU A 28 3.46 1.95 -48.18
C LEU A 28 2.00 1.91 -47.69
N TYR A 29 1.08 1.36 -48.49
CA TYR A 29 -0.31 1.17 -48.06
C TYR A 29 -0.45 0.11 -46.95
N LEU A 30 0.31 -0.99 -47.01
CA LEU A 30 0.29 -2.00 -45.95
C LEU A 30 0.89 -1.46 -44.64
N LEU A 31 1.99 -0.71 -44.72
CA LEU A 31 2.61 -0.08 -43.56
C LEU A 31 1.68 0.98 -42.95
N GLY A 32 1.04 1.82 -43.78
CA GLY A 32 0.06 2.80 -43.34
C GLY A 32 -1.17 2.16 -42.68
N PHE A 33 -1.68 1.06 -43.22
CA PHE A 33 -2.81 0.32 -42.65
C PHE A 33 -2.46 -0.34 -41.32
N VAL A 34 -1.29 -0.97 -41.20
CA VAL A 34 -0.82 -1.55 -39.93
C VAL A 34 -0.63 -0.46 -38.87
N ILE A 35 -0.04 0.69 -39.23
CA ILE A 35 0.13 1.81 -38.29
C ILE A 35 -1.23 2.35 -37.83
N LEU A 36 -2.18 2.56 -38.74
CA LEU A 36 -3.52 3.05 -38.40
C LEU A 36 -4.32 2.07 -37.53
N VAL A 37 -4.25 0.76 -37.82
CA VAL A 37 -4.90 -0.26 -37.00
C VAL A 37 -4.24 -0.33 -35.61
N THR A 38 -2.91 -0.25 -35.53
CA THR A 38 -2.20 -0.31 -34.23
C THR A 38 -2.51 0.92 -33.38
N ILE A 39 -2.52 2.12 -33.97
CA ILE A 39 -2.89 3.37 -33.27
C ILE A 39 -4.37 3.34 -32.86
N GLY A 40 -5.26 2.91 -33.75
CA GLY A 40 -6.70 2.79 -33.46
C GLY A 40 -7.01 1.80 -32.33
N CYS A 41 -6.36 0.63 -32.34
CA CYS A 41 -6.51 -0.37 -31.27
C CYS A 41 -5.96 0.13 -29.93
N ASN A 42 -4.83 0.84 -29.92
CA ASN A 42 -4.27 1.37 -28.66
C ASN A 42 -5.17 2.44 -28.05
N ASN A 43 -5.69 3.36 -28.87
CA ASN A 43 -6.63 4.39 -28.43
C ASN A 43 -7.95 3.80 -27.92
N TYR A 44 -8.48 2.77 -28.60
CA TYR A 44 -9.72 2.11 -28.16
C TYR A 44 -9.56 1.36 -26.83
N VAL A 45 -8.40 0.74 -26.59
CA VAL A 45 -8.09 0.07 -25.31
C VAL A 45 -7.90 1.08 -24.18
N GLU A 46 -7.23 2.21 -24.43
CA GLU A 46 -7.08 3.31 -23.47
C GLU A 46 -8.42 3.95 -23.09
N GLU A 47 -9.26 4.29 -24.08
CA GLU A 47 -10.60 4.85 -23.82
C GLU A 47 -11.51 3.86 -23.08
N GLY A 48 -11.42 2.57 -23.41
CA GLY A 48 -12.15 1.50 -22.72
C GLY A 48 -11.73 1.37 -21.24
N LYS A 49 -10.43 1.47 -20.93
CA LYS A 49 -9.91 1.47 -19.56
C LYS A 49 -10.37 2.71 -18.79
N GLN A 50 -10.32 3.89 -19.40
CA GLN A 50 -10.77 5.14 -18.78
C GLN A 50 -12.28 5.13 -18.48
N ARG A 51 -13.13 4.68 -19.41
CA ARG A 51 -14.58 4.58 -19.19
C ARG A 51 -14.95 3.57 -18.10
N ARG A 52 -14.29 2.40 -18.06
CA ARG A 52 -14.49 1.40 -16.98
C ARG A 52 -14.03 1.93 -15.63
N SER A 53 -12.89 2.63 -15.58
CA SER A 53 -12.40 3.28 -14.36
C SER A 53 -13.36 4.35 -13.85
N LYS A 54 -13.88 5.23 -14.73
CA LYS A 54 -14.82 6.30 -14.35
C LYS A 54 -16.15 5.74 -13.83
N LYS A 55 -16.74 4.77 -14.54
CA LYS A 55 -18.00 4.12 -14.11
C LYS A 55 -17.81 3.31 -12.81
N SER A 56 -16.67 2.64 -12.63
CA SER A 56 -16.35 1.95 -11.38
C SER A 56 -16.13 2.93 -10.22
N LYS A 57 -15.49 4.09 -10.46
CA LYS A 57 -15.35 5.16 -9.47
C LYS A 57 -16.71 5.76 -9.10
N GLU A 58 -17.60 6.00 -10.06
CA GLU A 58 -18.97 6.47 -9.78
C GLU A 58 -19.81 5.43 -9.05
N LEU A 59 -19.72 4.15 -9.39
CA LEU A 59 -20.42 3.06 -8.68
C LEU A 59 -19.89 2.88 -7.26
N LEU A 60 -18.58 2.93 -7.06
CA LEU A 60 -17.97 2.88 -5.72
C LEU A 60 -18.33 4.14 -4.93
N ARG A 61 -18.27 5.32 -5.55
CA ARG A 61 -18.69 6.57 -4.91
C ARG A 61 -20.19 6.57 -4.62
N SER A 62 -21.02 5.90 -5.42
CA SER A 62 -22.44 5.71 -5.15
C SER A 62 -22.67 4.68 -4.04
N SER A 63 -21.94 3.56 -4.02
CA SER A 63 -22.10 2.54 -2.98
C SER A 63 -21.55 2.99 -1.62
N TYR A 64 -20.47 3.79 -1.61
CA TYR A 64 -19.80 4.26 -0.40
C TYR A 64 -20.16 5.71 -0.01
N GLY A 65 -20.64 6.53 -0.96
CA GLY A 65 -20.97 7.94 -0.73
C GLY A 65 -22.47 8.23 -0.58
N ALA A 66 -23.37 7.32 -0.99
CA ALA A 66 -24.81 7.50 -0.80
C ALA A 66 -25.36 6.76 0.43
N SER A 67 -24.77 5.63 0.80
CA SER A 67 -24.85 5.16 2.19
C SER A 67 -23.81 5.96 2.96
N VAL A 68 -24.24 7.06 3.57
CA VAL A 68 -23.55 7.56 4.76
C VAL A 68 -23.29 6.31 5.59
N VAL A 69 -22.03 5.89 5.71
CA VAL A 69 -21.68 4.87 6.68
C VAL A 69 -22.11 5.49 7.98
N GLU A 70 -23.32 5.16 8.42
CA GLU A 70 -23.87 5.62 9.67
C GLU A 70 -22.84 5.14 10.67
N VAL A 71 -22.09 6.11 11.22
CA VAL A 71 -21.00 5.80 12.14
C VAL A 71 -21.71 5.18 13.32
N ARG A 72 -21.77 3.83 13.33
CA ARG A 72 -22.65 3.06 14.22
C ARG A 72 -22.43 3.38 15.69
N HIS A 73 -21.27 3.96 16.01
CA HIS A 73 -20.89 4.39 17.34
C HIS A 73 -20.35 5.83 17.29
N PRO A 74 -21.03 6.81 17.91
CA PRO A 74 -20.53 8.17 17.98
C PRO A 74 -19.16 8.18 18.68
N MET A 75 -18.20 8.90 18.10
CA MET A 75 -16.85 9.07 18.65
C MET A 75 -16.74 10.33 19.52
N GLU A 76 -17.86 10.89 19.96
CA GLU A 76 -17.89 12.14 20.73
C GLU A 76 -17.15 11.97 22.06
N GLY A 77 -16.24 12.89 22.36
CA GLY A 77 -15.43 12.87 23.57
C GLY A 77 -14.23 11.90 23.56
N VAL A 78 -14.09 11.04 22.54
CA VAL A 78 -12.94 10.15 22.41
C VAL A 78 -11.73 10.94 21.91
N LYS A 79 -10.61 10.86 22.65
CA LYS A 79 -9.36 11.57 22.34
C LYS A 79 -8.29 10.60 21.85
N VAL A 80 -7.38 11.09 21.02
CA VAL A 80 -6.15 10.36 20.68
C VAL A 80 -5.35 10.12 21.97
N PRO A 81 -4.91 8.88 22.24
CA PRO A 81 -4.05 8.61 23.39
C PRO A 81 -2.73 9.38 23.32
N SER A 82 -2.23 9.86 24.46
CA SER A 82 -1.00 10.69 24.52
C SER A 82 0.24 10.02 23.94
N VAL A 83 0.29 8.68 23.89
CA VAL A 83 1.37 7.95 23.21
C VAL A 83 1.55 8.38 21.74
N TYR A 84 0.50 8.88 21.11
CA TYR A 84 0.47 9.34 19.72
C TYR A 84 0.56 10.86 19.59
N GLU A 85 0.93 11.59 20.65
CA GLU A 85 1.05 13.05 20.61
C GLU A 85 2.13 13.53 19.63
N ASN A 86 3.22 12.76 19.49
CA ASN A 86 4.34 13.05 18.58
C ASN A 86 4.10 12.50 17.16
N LEU A 87 2.92 11.95 16.87
CA LEU A 87 2.45 11.77 15.49
C LEU A 87 1.71 13.04 15.08
N LEU A 88 2.10 13.62 13.96
CA LEU A 88 1.39 14.76 13.38
C LEU A 88 0.02 14.33 12.86
N ASP A 89 -0.92 15.27 12.88
CA ASP A 89 -2.22 15.03 12.27
C ASP A 89 -2.08 14.89 10.75
N VAL A 90 -2.84 13.97 10.15
CA VAL A 90 -2.84 13.74 8.71
C VAL A 90 -3.25 14.98 7.93
N SER A 91 -4.14 15.79 8.49
CA SER A 91 -4.61 17.06 7.94
C SER A 91 -3.66 18.23 8.15
N ALA A 92 -2.68 18.10 9.05
CA ALA A 92 -1.63 19.09 9.18
C ALA A 92 -0.80 19.04 7.90
N LYS A 93 -1.04 19.98 6.98
CA LYS A 93 -0.31 20.06 5.71
C LYS A 93 1.19 19.97 5.99
N PRO A 94 1.95 19.14 5.24
CA PRO A 94 3.39 19.35 5.17
C PRO A 94 3.56 20.81 4.75
N GLU A 95 4.22 21.63 5.55
CA GLU A 95 4.62 22.94 5.06
C GLU A 95 5.46 22.64 3.81
N PRO A 96 5.11 23.18 2.64
CA PRO A 96 5.91 22.96 1.45
C PRO A 96 7.32 23.39 1.81
N ALA A 97 8.29 22.47 1.68
CA ALA A 97 9.70 22.80 1.82
C ALA A 97 9.91 24.02 0.93
N ALA A 98 10.07 25.19 1.54
CA ALA A 98 10.07 26.44 0.82
C ALA A 98 11.12 26.30 -0.28
N ASP A 99 10.71 26.45 -1.55
CA ASP A 99 11.61 26.35 -2.68
C ASP A 99 12.78 27.29 -2.41
N ALA A 100 13.92 26.73 -2.02
CA ALA A 100 15.10 27.46 -1.54
C ALA A 100 15.83 28.21 -2.67
N ASN A 101 15.13 28.54 -3.76
CA ASN A 101 15.68 29.10 -4.98
C ASN A 101 15.28 30.55 -5.28
N GLU A 102 14.44 31.22 -4.48
CA GLU A 102 14.13 32.64 -4.71
C GLU A 102 14.06 33.47 -3.42
N ALA A 103 15.21 33.79 -2.84
CA ALA A 103 15.55 35.12 -2.25
C ALA A 103 16.68 34.97 -1.21
N GLY A 104 17.82 35.60 -1.47
CA GLY A 104 18.94 35.70 -0.53
C GLY A 104 18.62 36.60 0.66
N VAL A 105 17.83 36.12 1.63
CA VAL A 105 17.54 36.83 2.88
C VAL A 105 17.92 35.93 4.06
N ASN A 106 18.94 36.35 4.81
CA ASN A 106 19.40 35.76 6.05
C ASN A 106 18.31 35.87 7.14
N ALA A 107 17.41 34.89 7.22
CA ALA A 107 16.57 34.67 8.40
C ALA A 107 17.23 33.59 9.27
N THR A 108 18.05 34.03 10.23
CA THR A 108 18.67 33.14 11.21
C THR A 108 17.75 33.00 12.43
N GLY A 109 17.25 31.79 12.64
CA GLY A 109 16.72 31.35 13.94
C GLY A 109 15.21 31.15 13.99
N ALA A 110 14.83 29.87 14.16
CA ALA A 110 13.53 29.36 14.63
C ALA A 110 12.49 28.85 13.60
N ALA A 111 12.69 29.01 12.28
CA ALA A 111 11.78 28.43 11.28
C ALA A 111 12.32 27.15 10.59
N ASP A 112 13.62 26.88 10.69
CA ASP A 112 14.30 25.78 9.97
C ASP A 112 14.28 24.42 10.69
N GLU A 113 13.65 24.33 11.87
CA GLU A 113 13.65 23.14 12.74
C GLU A 113 12.27 22.48 12.89
N ALA A 114 11.29 22.84 12.05
CA ALA A 114 10.16 21.97 11.77
C ALA A 114 10.66 20.80 10.91
N ALA A 115 11.50 19.95 11.52
CA ALA A 115 12.07 18.77 10.90
C ALA A 115 10.95 18.00 10.17
N GLU A 116 11.16 17.77 8.88
CA GLU A 116 10.26 17.00 8.03
C GLU A 116 9.88 15.71 8.76
N ALA A 117 8.62 15.61 9.16
CA ALA A 117 8.18 14.55 10.06
C ALA A 117 8.38 13.18 9.42
N MET A 118 9.01 12.27 10.16
CA MET A 118 9.44 10.96 9.67
C MET A 118 8.24 10.15 9.15
N PRO A 119 8.21 9.73 7.87
CA PRO A 119 7.20 8.81 7.37
C PRO A 119 7.30 7.45 8.08
N ILE A 120 6.21 7.01 8.68
CA ILE A 120 6.12 5.72 9.40
C ILE A 120 5.08 4.86 8.71
N PHE A 121 5.54 3.81 8.05
CA PHE A 121 4.69 2.77 7.51
C PHE A 121 4.29 1.79 8.61
N TRP A 122 3.03 1.84 9.02
CA TRP A 122 2.44 0.78 9.83
C TRP A 122 2.16 -0.43 8.94
N HIS A 123 3.06 -1.41 9.02
CA HIS A 123 2.98 -2.64 8.27
C HIS A 123 2.06 -3.63 8.99
N ILE A 124 0.95 -3.97 8.35
CA ILE A 124 0.09 -5.08 8.78
C ILE A 124 0.43 -6.28 7.91
N GLU A 125 0.76 -7.41 8.55
CA GLU A 125 1.09 -8.64 7.85
C GLU A 125 -0.05 -9.06 6.91
N HIS A 126 0.31 -9.66 5.78
CA HIS A 126 -0.64 -10.08 4.73
C HIS A 126 -1.55 -8.97 4.16
N SER A 127 -1.25 -7.70 4.41
CA SER A 127 -1.98 -6.54 3.84
C SER A 127 -1.25 -5.89 2.66
N GLY A 128 -0.28 -6.60 2.06
CA GLY A 128 0.49 -6.12 0.90
C GLY A 128 1.63 -5.16 1.24
N GLY A 129 2.04 -5.07 2.51
CA GLY A 129 3.11 -4.17 2.91
C GLY A 129 4.48 -4.48 2.30
N SER A 130 4.79 -5.74 1.99
CA SER A 130 6.00 -6.10 1.24
C SER A 130 6.06 -5.44 -0.15
N SER A 131 4.91 -5.25 -0.81
CA SER A 131 4.83 -4.50 -2.07
C SER A 131 5.13 -3.02 -1.86
N ILE A 132 4.57 -2.40 -0.80
CA ILE A 132 4.83 -0.99 -0.48
C ILE A 132 6.31 -0.78 -0.14
N VAL A 133 6.86 -1.59 0.77
CA VAL A 133 8.28 -1.53 1.15
C VAL A 133 9.18 -1.71 -0.08
N ARG A 134 8.84 -2.61 -1.00
CA ARG A 134 9.58 -2.77 -2.25
C ARG A 134 9.47 -1.55 -3.16
N VAL A 135 8.29 -0.96 -3.31
CA VAL A 135 8.14 0.29 -4.09
C VAL A 135 9.01 1.40 -3.49
N LEU A 136 8.96 1.60 -2.17
CA LEU A 136 9.73 2.63 -1.48
C LEU A 136 11.25 2.39 -1.59
N GLY A 137 11.71 1.18 -1.29
CA GLY A 137 13.13 0.83 -1.32
C GLY A 137 13.72 0.70 -2.72
N SER A 138 13.00 0.08 -3.65
CA SER A 138 13.52 -0.25 -4.99
C SER A 138 13.14 0.78 -6.06
N CYS A 139 11.90 1.29 -6.06
CA CYS A 139 11.45 2.25 -7.08
C CYS A 139 11.75 3.69 -6.68
N PHE A 140 11.66 4.04 -5.40
CA PHE A 140 12.01 5.38 -4.93
C PHE A 140 13.42 5.49 -4.34
N SER A 141 14.13 4.36 -4.18
CA SER A 141 15.48 4.31 -3.60
C SER A 141 15.55 4.96 -2.22
N LEU A 142 14.50 4.79 -1.43
CA LEU A 142 14.45 5.30 -0.07
C LEU A 142 15.20 4.32 0.87
N VAL A 143 15.92 4.87 1.83
CA VAL A 143 16.55 4.15 2.93
C VAL A 143 15.49 3.84 3.98
N GLN A 144 15.28 2.57 4.26
CA GLN A 144 14.29 2.14 5.23
C GLN A 144 14.95 1.81 6.57
N ALA A 145 14.36 2.24 7.67
CA ALA A 145 14.63 1.66 8.98
C ALA A 145 13.55 0.62 9.26
N SER A 146 13.95 -0.64 9.34
CA SER A 146 13.05 -1.75 9.61
C SER A 146 13.75 -2.80 10.46
N SER A 147 12.96 -3.72 11.00
CA SER A 147 13.42 -4.88 11.76
C SER A 147 14.24 -5.83 10.90
N TYR A 148 15.49 -5.48 10.59
CA TYR A 148 16.39 -6.36 9.88
C TYR A 148 16.99 -7.37 10.84
N SER A 149 16.74 -8.66 10.58
CA SER A 149 17.18 -9.78 11.42
C SER A 149 18.65 -10.15 11.22
N SER A 150 19.57 -9.19 11.13
CA SER A 150 20.99 -9.54 11.25
C SER A 150 21.28 -9.87 12.70
N ALA A 151 21.68 -11.11 12.96
CA ALA A 151 22.05 -11.61 14.29
C ALA A 151 23.18 -10.82 14.98
N GLN A 152 23.80 -9.86 14.29
CA GLN A 152 24.73 -8.88 14.85
C GLN A 152 24.42 -7.52 14.24
N LEU A 153 23.75 -6.65 15.01
CA LEU A 153 23.68 -5.24 14.68
C LEU A 153 25.04 -4.61 15.02
N PRO A 154 25.59 -3.74 14.15
CA PRO A 154 26.80 -2.99 14.48
C PRO A 154 26.54 -2.06 15.68
N ASP A 155 27.59 -1.74 16.43
CA ASP A 155 27.51 -0.80 17.57
C ASP A 155 27.04 0.60 17.16
N GLN A 156 27.19 0.95 15.87
CA GLN A 156 26.84 2.25 15.31
C GLN A 156 25.83 2.11 14.16
N LEU A 157 24.82 2.98 14.14
CA LEU A 157 23.90 3.07 13.00
C LEU A 157 24.66 3.38 11.71
N SER A 158 24.37 2.59 10.68
CA SER A 158 24.91 2.75 9.33
C SER A 158 23.85 2.39 8.30
N VAL A 159 24.13 2.68 7.03
CA VAL A 159 23.27 2.26 5.92
C VAL A 159 23.89 1.03 5.26
N ALA A 160 23.18 -0.10 5.33
CA ALA A 160 23.53 -1.34 4.63
C ALA A 160 22.74 -1.46 3.31
N ARG A 161 23.32 -2.15 2.32
CA ARG A 161 22.65 -2.43 1.05
C ARG A 161 22.42 -3.93 0.90
N ILE A 162 21.19 -4.31 0.61
CA ILE A 162 20.79 -5.71 0.39
C ILE A 162 20.03 -5.77 -0.92
N GLY A 163 20.66 -6.35 -1.94
CA GLY A 163 20.17 -6.27 -3.31
C GLY A 163 20.10 -4.81 -3.78
N ASP A 164 18.91 -4.38 -4.18
CA ASP A 164 18.60 -3.03 -4.64
C ASP A 164 18.11 -2.08 -3.53
N GLN A 165 17.91 -2.57 -2.31
CA GLN A 165 17.35 -1.79 -1.20
C GLN A 165 18.42 -1.34 -0.21
N LYS A 166 18.16 -0.19 0.44
CA LYS A 166 19.00 0.41 1.48
C LYS A 166 18.30 0.33 2.82
N TYR A 167 19.05 -0.03 3.87
CA TYR A 167 18.52 -0.23 5.21
C TYR A 167 19.37 0.51 6.24
N ALA A 168 18.73 1.26 7.14
CA ALA A 168 19.38 1.73 8.36
C ALA A 168 19.50 0.56 9.35
N THR A 169 20.70 0.33 9.89
CA THR A 169 20.96 -0.76 10.85
C THR A 169 20.43 -0.41 12.24
N ALA A 170 19.13 -0.61 12.49
CA ALA A 170 18.49 -0.35 13.79
C ALA A 170 17.56 -1.52 14.19
N ASP A 171 17.54 -1.87 15.48
CA ASP A 171 16.50 -2.77 16.01
C ASP A 171 15.23 -1.97 16.30
N LEU A 172 14.18 -2.20 15.52
CA LEU A 172 12.86 -1.61 15.75
C LEU A 172 11.81 -2.66 16.18
N THR A 173 12.23 -3.87 16.53
CA THR A 173 11.35 -4.95 16.99
C THR A 173 10.99 -4.85 18.47
N THR A 174 11.92 -4.33 19.28
CA THR A 174 11.80 -4.26 20.74
C THR A 174 11.76 -2.81 21.23
N PRO A 175 11.09 -2.51 22.36
CA PRO A 175 11.15 -1.19 22.99
C PRO A 175 12.59 -0.75 23.30
N GLN A 176 13.45 -1.68 23.75
CA GLN A 176 14.85 -1.43 24.05
C GLN A 176 15.64 -1.06 22.79
N GLY A 177 15.44 -1.79 21.69
CA GLY A 177 16.04 -1.48 20.39
C GLY A 177 15.64 -0.10 19.88
N MET A 178 14.35 0.25 20.00
CA MET A 178 13.85 1.58 19.62
C MET A 178 14.49 2.71 20.44
N GLN A 179 14.62 2.52 21.76
CA GLN A 179 15.30 3.49 22.62
C GLN A 179 16.79 3.62 22.28
N GLN A 180 17.48 2.51 21.96
CA GLN A 180 18.86 2.53 21.51
C GLN A 180 19.01 3.27 20.17
N ALA A 181 18.15 2.98 19.19
CA ALA A 181 18.15 3.65 17.91
C ALA A 181 17.92 5.16 18.05
N LYS A 182 17.01 5.56 18.96
CA LYS A 182 16.79 6.95 19.34
C LYS A 182 18.06 7.59 19.90
N ALA A 183 18.70 6.95 20.89
CA ALA A 183 19.92 7.44 21.52
C ALA A 183 21.10 7.58 20.54
N GLN A 184 21.14 6.74 19.50
CA GLN A 184 22.12 6.79 18.44
C GLN A 184 21.78 7.80 17.32
N GLY A 185 20.65 8.51 17.44
CA GLY A 185 20.26 9.57 16.52
C GLY A 185 19.67 9.08 15.20
N LEU A 186 18.92 7.97 15.20
CA LEU A 186 18.27 7.45 13.98
C LEU A 186 17.42 8.53 13.27
N LEU A 187 16.71 9.34 14.05
CA LEU A 187 15.84 10.42 13.54
C LEU A 187 16.56 11.76 13.39
N SER A 188 17.86 11.84 13.70
CA SER A 188 18.59 13.11 13.64
C SER A 188 18.80 13.53 12.18
N SER A 189 18.32 14.72 11.84
CA SER A 189 18.50 15.33 10.51
C SER A 189 19.96 15.47 10.11
N GLN A 190 20.87 15.64 11.07
CA GLN A 190 22.31 15.78 10.83
C GLN A 190 22.93 14.55 10.18
N ARG A 191 22.36 13.36 10.40
CA ARG A 191 22.89 12.10 9.85
C ARG A 191 22.08 11.56 8.68
N HIS A 192 20.80 11.95 8.58
CA HIS A 192 19.86 11.52 7.54
C HIS A 192 20.00 10.02 7.18
N LEU A 193 19.85 9.15 8.18
CA LEU A 193 20.12 7.72 8.05
C LEU A 193 18.96 6.94 7.45
N THR A 194 17.76 7.51 7.47
CA THR A 194 16.53 6.83 7.06
C THR A 194 15.56 7.84 6.47
N ASP A 195 14.86 7.41 5.43
CA ASP A 195 13.83 8.18 4.72
C ASP A 195 12.41 7.79 5.19
N PHE A 196 12.25 6.56 5.68
CA PHE A 196 11.00 6.09 6.29
C PHE A 196 11.24 4.93 7.25
N ILE A 197 10.31 4.73 8.18
CA ILE A 197 10.34 3.60 9.12
C ILE A 197 9.25 2.59 8.74
N VAL A 198 9.55 1.31 8.85
CA VAL A 198 8.58 0.22 8.79
C VAL A 198 8.40 -0.40 10.17
N THR A 199 7.17 -0.46 10.67
CA THR A 199 6.87 -1.09 11.95
C THR A 199 5.57 -1.87 11.95
N HIS A 200 5.55 -2.99 12.67
CA HIS A 200 4.32 -3.71 13.01
C HIS A 200 3.68 -3.19 14.31
N ARG A 201 4.35 -2.27 15.01
CA ARG A 201 4.09 -1.85 16.38
C ARG A 201 4.05 -0.33 16.50
N PRO A 202 3.07 0.34 15.86
CA PRO A 202 3.02 1.81 15.84
C PRO A 202 2.93 2.41 17.25
N TYR A 203 2.24 1.74 18.19
CA TYR A 203 2.16 2.18 19.58
C TYR A 203 3.54 2.26 20.24
N HIS A 204 4.31 1.17 20.19
CA HIS A 204 5.63 1.12 20.83
C HIS A 204 6.62 2.04 20.15
N LEU A 205 6.54 2.20 18.83
CA LEU A 205 7.35 3.15 18.10
C LEU A 205 7.06 4.58 18.55
N ALA A 206 5.79 4.97 18.60
CA ALA A 206 5.41 6.32 19.03
C ALA A 206 5.86 6.60 20.48
N GLN A 207 5.79 5.59 21.35
CA GLN A 207 6.23 5.69 22.74
C GLN A 207 7.76 5.80 22.91
N ASN A 208 8.53 4.99 22.16
CA ASN A 208 9.94 4.75 22.47
C ASN A 208 10.91 5.45 21.52
N LEU A 209 10.47 5.78 20.30
CA LEU A 209 11.33 6.36 19.26
C LEU A 209 11.06 7.86 19.04
N LEU A 210 9.80 8.29 19.08
CA LEU A 210 9.42 9.68 18.83
C LEU A 210 9.60 10.56 20.08
N ASP A 211 9.68 11.87 19.87
CA ASP A 211 9.57 12.90 20.90
C ASP A 211 9.18 14.25 20.28
N ARG A 212 9.14 15.29 21.11
CA ARG A 212 8.78 16.65 20.70
C ARG A 212 9.67 17.24 19.61
N SER A 213 10.92 16.77 19.50
CA SER A 213 11.88 17.21 18.49
C SER A 213 11.84 16.34 17.24
N HIS A 214 11.31 15.13 17.32
CA HIS A 214 11.26 14.16 16.24
C HIS A 214 9.85 13.58 16.10
N ASN A 215 9.03 14.28 15.32
CA ASN A 215 7.66 13.87 15.03
C ASN A 215 7.61 12.86 13.88
N GLY A 216 6.50 12.12 13.79
CA GLY A 216 6.23 11.16 12.72
C GLY A 216 4.92 11.41 11.99
N ARG A 217 4.79 10.88 10.78
CA ARG A 217 3.55 10.83 10.01
C ARG A 217 3.22 9.37 9.68
N LEU A 218 2.14 8.87 10.25
CA LEU A 218 1.75 7.47 10.08
C LEU A 218 1.01 7.30 8.75
N PHE A 219 1.30 6.20 8.06
CA PHE A 219 0.48 5.74 6.95
C PHE A 219 0.39 4.22 6.96
N VAL A 220 -0.69 3.69 6.37
CA VAL A 220 -1.02 2.26 6.46
C VAL A 220 -1.69 1.79 5.18
N LEU A 221 -1.42 0.55 4.78
CA LEU A 221 -2.18 -0.15 3.74
C LEU A 221 -3.02 -1.26 4.41
N LEU A 222 -4.33 -1.07 4.44
CA LEU A 222 -5.26 -1.99 5.09
C LEU A 222 -5.82 -3.01 4.09
N ARG A 223 -6.12 -4.21 4.61
CA ARG A 223 -6.84 -5.28 3.90
C ARG A 223 -7.99 -5.75 4.78
N HIS A 224 -9.07 -6.20 4.14
CA HIS A 224 -10.21 -6.77 4.87
C HIS A 224 -9.74 -7.89 5.83
N PRO A 225 -10.13 -7.88 7.11
CA PRO A 225 -9.58 -8.79 8.13
C PRO A 225 -9.81 -10.27 7.82
N VAL A 226 -10.97 -10.63 7.26
CA VAL A 226 -11.21 -12.00 6.80
C VAL A 226 -10.17 -12.42 5.76
N HIS A 227 -9.82 -11.54 4.83
CA HIS A 227 -8.83 -11.85 3.80
C HIS A 227 -7.41 -11.94 4.36
N ILE A 228 -7.10 -11.26 5.47
CA ILE A 228 -5.84 -11.41 6.20
C ILE A 228 -5.73 -12.82 6.77
N VAL A 229 -6.78 -13.31 7.45
CA VAL A 229 -6.81 -14.65 8.05
C VAL A 229 -6.67 -15.74 6.99
N VAL A 230 -7.41 -15.63 5.87
CA VAL A 230 -7.30 -16.57 4.74
C VAL A 230 -5.88 -16.54 4.14
N SER A 231 -5.31 -15.35 3.98
CA SER A 231 -3.95 -15.20 3.47
C SER A 231 -2.89 -15.79 4.41
N LEU A 232 -3.09 -15.68 5.73
CA LEU A 232 -2.22 -16.28 6.74
C LEU A 232 -2.28 -17.80 6.68
N PHE A 233 -3.48 -18.39 6.59
CA PHE A 233 -3.65 -19.83 6.43
C PHE A 233 -2.83 -20.37 5.26
N HIS A 234 -3.03 -19.79 4.06
CA HIS A 234 -2.30 -20.23 2.88
C HIS A 234 -0.80 -19.96 3.00
N HIS A 235 -0.38 -18.88 3.65
CA HIS A 235 1.04 -18.64 3.89
C HIS A 235 1.67 -19.75 4.74
N LEU A 236 1.07 -20.07 5.89
CA LEU A 236 1.54 -21.11 6.80
C LEU A 236 1.57 -22.49 6.12
N LYS A 237 0.54 -22.79 5.33
CA LYS A 237 0.42 -24.03 4.56
C LYS A 237 1.57 -24.25 3.55
N HIS A 238 2.14 -23.17 3.00
CA HIS A 238 3.20 -23.21 2.00
C HIS A 238 4.60 -22.94 2.56
N LEU A 239 4.76 -22.84 3.89
CA LEU A 239 6.09 -22.69 4.48
C LEU A 239 7.00 -23.88 4.11
N PRO A 240 8.28 -23.64 3.79
CA PRO A 240 9.21 -24.73 3.51
C PRO A 240 9.54 -25.50 4.79
N PRO A 241 9.91 -26.80 4.71
CA PRO A 241 10.25 -27.61 5.88
C PRO A 241 11.37 -27.05 6.78
N SER A 242 12.23 -26.18 6.24
CA SER A 242 13.30 -25.52 6.99
C SER A 242 12.81 -24.34 7.85
N HIS A 243 11.56 -23.92 7.71
CA HIS A 243 11.01 -22.78 8.44
C HIS A 243 10.59 -23.20 9.86
N PRO A 244 10.90 -22.44 10.93
CA PRO A 244 10.56 -22.83 12.31
C PRO A 244 9.06 -23.01 12.59
N GLN A 245 8.22 -22.34 11.80
CA GLN A 245 6.75 -22.43 11.89
C GLN A 245 6.14 -23.42 10.89
N HIS A 246 6.95 -24.22 10.18
CA HIS A 246 6.43 -25.26 9.30
C HIS A 246 5.64 -26.28 10.11
N ASP A 247 4.44 -26.57 9.66
CA ASP A 247 3.59 -27.62 10.20
C ASP A 247 3.11 -28.50 9.04
N GLN A 248 3.60 -29.73 8.99
CA GLN A 248 3.23 -30.68 7.94
C GLN A 248 1.73 -31.01 7.95
N THR A 249 1.04 -30.90 9.10
CA THR A 249 -0.40 -31.18 9.20
C THR A 249 -1.23 -30.16 8.42
N LEU A 250 -0.75 -28.91 8.30
CA LEU A 250 -1.42 -27.85 7.53
C LEU A 250 -1.44 -28.12 6.02
N GLN A 251 -0.50 -28.89 5.49
CA GLN A 251 -0.39 -29.17 4.05
C GLN A 251 -1.62 -29.92 3.50
N ALA A 252 -2.20 -30.81 4.30
CA ALA A 252 -3.41 -31.55 3.94
C ALA A 252 -4.69 -30.93 4.53
N MET A 253 -4.58 -29.96 5.43
CA MET A 253 -5.71 -29.35 6.12
C MET A 253 -6.50 -28.42 5.18
N HIS A 254 -7.83 -28.43 5.31
CA HIS A 254 -8.71 -27.43 4.72
C HIS A 254 -8.86 -26.24 5.67
N ILE A 255 -9.08 -25.03 5.13
CA ILE A 255 -9.20 -23.82 5.94
C ILE A 255 -10.35 -23.90 6.95
N HIS A 256 -11.44 -24.60 6.61
CA HIS A 256 -12.57 -24.83 7.52
C HIS A 256 -12.11 -25.56 8.78
N ASP A 257 -11.40 -26.68 8.61
CA ASP A 257 -10.89 -27.46 9.73
C ASP A 257 -9.87 -26.68 10.53
N TRP A 258 -9.00 -25.91 9.86
CA TRP A 258 -8.02 -25.06 10.53
C TRP A 258 -8.70 -24.03 11.42
N ILE A 259 -9.71 -23.31 10.91
CA ILE A 259 -10.43 -22.29 11.68
C ILE A 259 -11.21 -22.91 12.83
N THR A 260 -11.88 -24.04 12.61
CA THR A 260 -12.63 -24.71 13.68
C THR A 260 -11.70 -25.25 14.78
N GLN A 261 -10.57 -25.87 14.43
CA GLN A 261 -9.62 -26.45 15.38
C GLN A 261 -8.80 -25.39 16.12
N GLN A 262 -8.33 -24.37 15.40
CA GLN A 262 -7.50 -23.30 15.95
C GLN A 262 -8.31 -22.08 16.39
N HIS A 263 -9.66 -22.19 16.46
CA HIS A 263 -10.52 -21.04 16.73
C HIS A 263 -10.09 -20.26 17.98
N ALA A 264 -9.63 -20.95 19.02
CA ALA A 264 -9.18 -20.32 20.27
C ALA A 264 -7.81 -19.64 20.17
N THR A 265 -6.91 -20.11 19.30
CA THR A 265 -5.51 -19.69 19.18
C THR A 265 -5.26 -18.75 18.00
N LEU A 266 -6.19 -18.70 17.04
CA LEU A 266 -6.15 -17.76 15.93
C LEU A 266 -6.07 -16.32 16.47
N PRO A 267 -5.15 -15.49 15.94
CA PRO A 267 -5.13 -14.07 16.25
C PRO A 267 -6.48 -13.44 15.93
N ASP A 268 -6.99 -12.64 16.85
CA ASP A 268 -8.22 -11.87 16.67
C ASP A 268 -7.90 -10.38 16.67
N ASN A 269 -8.60 -9.62 15.83
CA ASN A 269 -8.58 -8.17 15.83
C ASN A 269 -7.16 -7.56 15.83
N ILE A 270 -6.26 -8.13 15.02
CA ILE A 270 -4.83 -7.80 15.02
C ILE A 270 -4.55 -6.35 14.65
N ILE A 271 -5.35 -5.75 13.77
CA ILE A 271 -5.21 -4.35 13.34
C ILE A 271 -5.45 -3.44 14.55
N LEU A 272 -6.57 -3.59 15.23
CA LEU A 272 -6.90 -2.82 16.42
C LEU A 272 -5.88 -3.08 17.54
N ARG A 273 -5.52 -4.34 17.81
CA ARG A 273 -4.60 -4.68 18.91
C ARG A 273 -3.20 -4.10 18.71
N THR A 274 -2.65 -4.13 17.50
CA THR A 274 -1.33 -3.54 17.21
C THR A 274 -1.37 -2.01 17.27
N LEU A 275 -2.49 -1.39 16.88
CA LEU A 275 -2.68 0.06 16.99
C LEU A 275 -2.82 0.53 18.44
N LEU A 276 -3.37 -0.29 19.34
CA LEU A 276 -3.53 0.07 20.76
C LEU A 276 -2.39 -0.43 21.66
N GLY A 277 -1.41 -1.14 21.11
CA GLY A 277 -0.30 -1.70 21.90
C GLY A 277 -0.68 -2.94 22.72
N TYR A 278 -1.77 -3.63 22.37
CA TYR A 278 -2.24 -4.83 23.08
C TYR A 278 -1.63 -6.14 22.55
N SER A 279 -0.52 -6.05 21.82
CA SER A 279 0.13 -7.19 21.18
C SER A 279 1.12 -7.97 22.07
N ASP A 280 1.57 -7.38 23.18
CA ASP A 280 2.56 -8.02 24.08
C ASP A 280 1.93 -9.02 25.06
N ASP A 281 0.76 -8.69 25.62
CA ASP A 281 0.09 -9.52 26.62
C ASP A 281 -0.89 -10.51 25.96
N ARG A 282 -0.34 -11.47 25.19
CA ARG A 282 -1.01 -12.67 24.63
C ARG A 282 -2.54 -12.58 24.46
N TYR A 283 -3.03 -11.56 23.75
CA TYR A 283 -4.46 -11.39 23.42
C TYR A 283 -5.43 -11.48 24.63
N ALA A 284 -4.93 -11.39 25.86
CA ALA A 284 -5.66 -11.83 27.06
C ALA A 284 -6.73 -10.82 27.48
N ARG A 285 -6.53 -9.55 27.12
CA ARG A 285 -7.52 -8.50 27.33
C ARG A 285 -8.61 -8.57 26.25
N ALA A 286 -9.86 -8.64 26.71
CA ALA A 286 -11.03 -8.46 25.87
C ALA A 286 -11.10 -7.02 25.33
N LEU A 287 -11.41 -6.90 24.03
CA LEU A 287 -11.61 -5.61 23.38
C LEU A 287 -13.01 -5.06 23.65
N THR A 288 -13.10 -3.75 23.75
CA THR A 288 -14.35 -3.02 24.01
C THR A 288 -14.70 -2.07 22.88
N ILE A 289 -15.93 -1.54 22.89
CA ILE A 289 -16.36 -0.49 21.96
C ILE A 289 -15.49 0.78 22.13
N THR A 290 -15.04 1.08 23.36
CA THR A 290 -14.13 2.20 23.61
C THR A 290 -12.79 2.01 22.90
N ASP A 291 -12.26 0.78 22.87
CA ASP A 291 -11.02 0.45 22.16
C ASP A 291 -11.21 0.67 20.64
N LEU A 292 -12.34 0.21 20.08
CA LEU A 292 -12.69 0.45 18.68
C LEU A 292 -12.80 1.94 18.35
N ASN A 293 -13.52 2.72 19.16
CA ASN A 293 -13.68 4.15 18.92
C ASN A 293 -12.35 4.89 19.04
N THR A 294 -11.48 4.47 19.96
CA THR A 294 -10.12 5.00 20.09
C THR A 294 -9.31 4.73 18.81
N ALA A 295 -9.35 3.50 18.30
CA ALA A 295 -8.69 3.12 17.04
C ALA A 295 -9.21 3.94 15.84
N LYS A 296 -10.53 4.17 15.75
CA LYS A 296 -11.13 5.03 14.71
C LYS A 296 -10.60 6.47 14.79
N VAL A 297 -10.53 7.05 15.98
CA VAL A 297 -9.99 8.41 16.18
C VAL A 297 -8.51 8.49 15.80
N ILE A 298 -7.70 7.48 16.16
CA ILE A 298 -6.30 7.40 15.75
C ILE A 298 -6.18 7.34 14.23
N LEU A 299 -6.94 6.45 13.56
CA LEU A 299 -6.92 6.35 12.09
C LEU A 299 -7.32 7.67 11.42
N LYS A 300 -8.40 8.30 11.91
CA LYS A 300 -8.91 9.56 11.35
C LYS A 300 -7.88 10.69 11.46
N GLN A 301 -7.26 10.83 12.62
CA GLN A 301 -6.42 11.99 12.92
C GLN A 301 -4.96 11.76 12.55
N LYS A 302 -4.40 10.56 12.77
CA LYS A 302 -2.94 10.34 12.73
C LYS A 302 -2.45 9.53 11.54
N ALA A 303 -3.33 8.84 10.81
CA ALA A 303 -2.93 7.91 9.76
C ALA A 303 -3.44 8.30 8.37
N LEU A 304 -2.54 8.36 7.39
CA LEU A 304 -2.91 8.34 5.98
C LEU A 304 -3.29 6.91 5.57
N VAL A 305 -4.56 6.71 5.22
CA VAL A 305 -5.13 5.39 4.96
C VAL A 305 -5.01 5.04 3.49
N GLY A 306 -4.49 3.85 3.21
CA GLY A 306 -4.58 3.15 1.94
C GLY A 306 -5.37 1.85 2.09
N LEU A 307 -5.96 1.39 0.98
CA LEU A 307 -6.64 0.09 0.89
C LEU A 307 -5.93 -0.80 -0.12
N LEU A 308 -5.74 -2.08 0.21
CA LEU A 308 -5.03 -3.03 -0.64
C LEU A 308 -5.75 -3.26 -1.98
N GLU A 309 -7.08 -3.33 -1.97
CA GLU A 309 -7.92 -3.40 -3.17
C GLU A 309 -7.83 -2.14 -4.04
N GLN A 310 -7.37 -1.02 -3.46
CA GLN A 310 -7.07 0.24 -4.13
C GLN A 310 -5.57 0.58 -4.09
N LYS A 311 -4.68 -0.42 -4.08
CA LYS A 311 -3.23 -0.19 -3.89
C LYS A 311 -2.58 0.79 -4.87
N GLY A 312 -3.02 0.82 -6.13
CA GLY A 312 -2.52 1.77 -7.13
C GLY A 312 -2.85 3.22 -6.74
N PRO A 313 -4.14 3.57 -6.59
CA PRO A 313 -4.55 4.85 -6.00
C PRO A 313 -3.89 5.16 -4.65
N ALA A 314 -3.84 4.20 -3.72
CA ALA A 314 -3.21 4.39 -2.42
C ALA A 314 -1.73 4.79 -2.55
N MET A 315 -0.96 4.10 -3.40
CA MET A 315 0.45 4.43 -3.62
C MET A 315 0.63 5.82 -4.22
N LYS A 316 -0.20 6.23 -5.19
CA LYS A 316 -0.15 7.59 -5.74
C LYS A 316 -0.40 8.65 -4.67
N ARG A 317 -1.34 8.39 -3.75
CA ARG A 317 -1.62 9.30 -2.63
C ARG A 317 -0.47 9.37 -1.64
N PHE A 318 0.12 8.23 -1.28
CA PHE A 318 1.31 8.21 -0.41
C PHE A 318 2.45 9.01 -1.05
N GLN A 319 2.74 8.74 -2.32
CA GLN A 319 3.76 9.47 -3.08
C GLN A 319 3.52 10.98 -3.04
N LYS A 320 2.31 11.42 -3.36
CA LYS A 320 1.95 12.85 -3.37
C LYS A 320 2.01 13.47 -1.97
N TYR A 321 1.55 12.77 -0.95
CA TYR A 321 1.50 13.27 0.43
C TYR A 321 2.90 13.45 1.03
N PHE A 322 3.82 12.54 0.75
CA PHE A 322 5.20 12.57 1.27
C PHE A 322 6.20 13.21 0.30
N GLY A 323 5.74 13.76 -0.84
CA GLY A 323 6.62 14.39 -1.82
C GLY A 323 7.65 13.43 -2.45
N TRP A 324 7.38 12.12 -2.43
CA TRP A 324 8.33 11.15 -2.97
C TRP A 324 8.40 11.24 -4.49
N ASN A 325 9.63 11.34 -5.00
CA ASN A 325 9.90 11.38 -6.42
C ASN A 325 10.88 10.27 -6.78
N THR A 326 10.73 9.73 -7.98
CA THR A 326 11.71 8.76 -8.48
C THR A 326 13.01 9.47 -8.79
N ASP A 327 14.12 8.92 -8.29
CA ASP A 327 15.45 9.45 -8.55
C ASP A 327 15.77 9.37 -10.07
N PRO A 328 15.97 10.53 -10.75
CA PRO A 328 16.33 10.57 -12.17
C PRO A 328 17.65 9.88 -12.49
N SER A 329 18.55 9.73 -11.49
CA SER A 329 19.81 9.02 -11.64
C SER A 329 19.61 7.51 -11.81
N ILE A 330 18.52 6.96 -11.26
CA ILE A 330 18.18 5.54 -11.33
C ILE A 330 17.37 5.27 -12.60
N TYR A 331 16.39 6.14 -12.87
CA TYR A 331 15.51 6.00 -14.02
C TYR A 331 15.82 7.07 -15.06
N LYS A 332 16.52 6.64 -16.13
CA LYS A 332 16.81 7.49 -17.30
C LYS A 332 15.58 8.11 -17.95
N ASN A 333 14.39 7.55 -17.72
CA ASN A 333 13.12 8.12 -18.13
C ASN A 333 11.97 7.67 -17.21
N GLN A 334 10.89 8.44 -17.20
CA GLN A 334 9.69 8.18 -16.40
C GLN A 334 9.04 6.82 -16.70
N ALA A 335 9.09 6.37 -17.96
CA ALA A 335 8.49 5.10 -18.36
C ALA A 335 9.08 3.89 -17.60
N ARG A 336 10.38 3.91 -17.28
CA ARG A 336 11.00 2.84 -16.47
C ARG A 336 10.62 2.93 -15.00
N ALA A 337 10.50 4.14 -14.46
CA ALA A 337 9.98 4.37 -13.11
C ALA A 337 8.56 3.81 -12.98
N ASP A 338 7.68 4.17 -13.92
CA ASP A 338 6.30 3.68 -14.00
C ASP A 338 6.27 2.15 -14.13
N GLN A 339 7.18 1.56 -14.92
CA GLN A 339 7.31 0.12 -15.03
C GLN A 339 7.73 -0.54 -13.71
N CYS A 340 8.62 0.07 -12.92
CA CYS A 340 8.99 -0.43 -11.59
C CYS A 340 7.78 -0.46 -10.66
N LEU A 341 7.03 0.65 -10.62
CA LEU A 341 5.81 0.80 -9.83
C LEU A 341 4.77 -0.27 -10.23
N GLU A 342 4.45 -0.35 -11.52
CA GLU A 342 3.49 -1.32 -12.05
C GLU A 342 3.89 -2.76 -11.75
N ARG A 343 5.17 -3.11 -11.96
CA ARG A 343 5.68 -4.45 -11.67
C ARG A 343 5.59 -4.78 -10.18
N SER A 344 5.99 -3.85 -9.32
CA SER A 344 6.02 -4.04 -7.87
C SER A 344 4.62 -4.13 -7.27
N LEU A 345 3.66 -3.37 -7.83
CA LEU A 345 2.27 -3.38 -7.38
C LEU A 345 1.47 -4.55 -7.97
N HIS A 346 1.68 -4.93 -9.23
CA HIS A 346 0.77 -5.84 -9.96
C HIS A 346 1.36 -7.20 -10.35
N TRP A 347 2.67 -7.29 -10.62
CA TRP A 347 3.30 -8.51 -11.18
C TRP A 347 3.91 -9.40 -10.10
N GLY A 348 4.40 -8.80 -9.00
CA GLY A 348 5.06 -9.51 -7.91
C GLY A 348 4.13 -10.00 -6.79
N TRP A 349 2.82 -10.04 -7.01
CA TRP A 349 1.91 -10.71 -6.09
C TRP A 349 2.10 -12.23 -6.24
N LEU A 350 3.11 -12.76 -5.54
CA LEU A 350 3.56 -14.16 -5.56
C LEU A 350 2.47 -15.18 -5.17
N HIS A 351 1.27 -14.72 -4.82
CA HIS A 351 0.09 -15.54 -4.53
C HIS A 351 -1.04 -15.37 -5.55
N LYS A 352 -0.78 -14.77 -6.73
CA LYS A 352 -1.76 -14.76 -7.84
C LYS A 352 -1.83 -16.10 -8.58
N THR A 353 -0.78 -16.92 -8.50
CA THR A 353 -0.62 -18.07 -9.39
C THR A 353 -1.34 -19.33 -8.94
N ASP A 354 -1.76 -19.39 -7.68
CA ASP A 354 -2.64 -20.45 -7.22
C ASP A 354 -3.96 -19.80 -6.86
N GLU A 355 -4.88 -19.85 -7.82
CA GLU A 355 -6.30 -19.96 -7.58
C GLU A 355 -6.56 -20.48 -6.16
N HIS A 356 -6.84 -19.58 -5.22
CA HIS A 356 -7.60 -19.95 -4.04
C HIS A 356 -8.98 -20.32 -4.57
N ASN A 357 -9.10 -21.52 -5.13
CA ASN A 357 -10.34 -22.13 -5.61
C ASN A 357 -11.37 -22.27 -4.47
N GLU A 358 -10.97 -21.91 -3.25
CA GLU A 358 -11.82 -21.59 -2.10
C GLU A 358 -12.56 -20.25 -2.29
N LEU A 359 -13.11 -19.97 -3.48
CA LEU A 359 -14.03 -18.84 -3.72
C LEU A 359 -15.15 -18.81 -2.67
N ASP A 360 -15.54 -19.99 -2.18
CA ASP A 360 -16.55 -20.16 -1.14
C ASP A 360 -16.19 -19.44 0.16
N VAL A 361 -14.91 -19.33 0.55
CA VAL A 361 -14.52 -18.66 1.81
C VAL A 361 -14.72 -17.15 1.73
N PHE A 362 -14.71 -16.59 0.52
CA PHE A 362 -14.97 -15.17 0.29
C PHE A 362 -16.46 -14.86 0.11
N ASN A 363 -17.30 -15.90 0.03
CA ASN A 363 -18.74 -15.71 0.01
C ASN A 363 -19.22 -15.39 1.45
N GLU A 364 -19.74 -14.18 1.62
CA GLU A 364 -20.22 -13.67 2.91
C GLU A 364 -21.32 -14.55 3.52
N ASP A 365 -22.05 -15.31 2.71
CA ASP A 365 -23.15 -16.17 3.17
C ASP A 365 -22.65 -17.50 3.77
N THR A 366 -21.35 -17.78 3.73
CA THR A 366 -20.80 -19.03 4.26
C THR A 366 -20.56 -18.97 5.76
N SER A 367 -20.76 -20.11 6.44
CA SER A 367 -20.51 -20.24 7.88
C SER A 367 -19.06 -19.92 8.25
N ILE A 368 -18.11 -20.28 7.39
CA ILE A 368 -16.69 -20.02 7.63
C ILE A 368 -16.36 -18.52 7.58
N TYR A 369 -16.92 -17.78 6.62
CA TYR A 369 -16.74 -16.33 6.55
C TYR A 369 -17.29 -15.67 7.80
N GLN A 370 -18.49 -16.08 8.23
CA GLN A 370 -19.14 -15.55 9.43
C GLN A 370 -18.34 -15.85 10.71
N LEU A 371 -17.76 -17.05 10.84
CA LEU A 371 -16.89 -17.40 11.98
C LEU A 371 -15.65 -16.50 12.04
N ILE A 372 -14.96 -16.29 10.91
CA ILE A 372 -13.78 -15.41 10.88
C ILE A 372 -14.18 -13.97 11.20
N LYS A 373 -15.30 -13.51 10.61
CA LYS A 373 -15.82 -12.15 10.79
C LYS A 373 -16.25 -11.90 12.23
N GLU A 374 -16.94 -12.84 12.88
CA GLU A 374 -17.33 -12.74 14.28
C GLU A 374 -16.10 -12.60 15.18
N LYS A 375 -15.09 -13.46 14.98
CA LYS A 375 -13.85 -13.41 15.73
C LYS A 375 -13.08 -12.09 15.52
N ASN A 376 -13.17 -11.51 14.31
CA ASN A 376 -12.49 -10.26 13.93
C ASN A 376 -13.46 -9.08 13.80
N MET A 377 -14.55 -9.07 14.56
CA MET A 377 -15.65 -8.13 14.33
C MET A 377 -15.22 -6.66 14.47
N PHE A 378 -14.31 -6.34 15.40
CA PHE A 378 -13.86 -4.97 15.60
C PHE A 378 -12.92 -4.53 14.49
N ASP A 379 -12.02 -5.40 14.02
CA ASP A 379 -11.21 -5.12 12.85
C ASP A 379 -12.07 -4.94 11.60
N CYS A 380 -13.13 -5.75 11.44
CA CYS A 380 -14.04 -5.61 10.30
C CYS A 380 -14.75 -4.26 10.34
N GLU A 381 -15.24 -3.84 11.51
CA GLU A 381 -15.86 -2.53 11.65
C GLU A 381 -14.86 -1.37 11.47
N LEU A 382 -13.64 -1.51 11.98
CA LEU A 382 -12.56 -0.55 11.78
C LEU A 382 -12.19 -0.44 10.29
N TYR A 383 -12.20 -1.54 9.56
CA TYR A 383 -11.95 -1.58 8.12
C TYR A 383 -13.05 -0.87 7.31
N GLU A 384 -14.33 -1.06 7.66
CA GLU A 384 -15.43 -0.31 7.04
C GLU A 384 -15.25 1.20 7.25
N TYR A 385 -14.83 1.60 8.45
CA TYR A 385 -14.50 2.99 8.73
C TYR A 385 -13.28 3.48 7.94
N ALA A 386 -12.26 2.65 7.79
CA ALA A 386 -11.08 2.96 6.99
C ALA A 386 -11.41 3.15 5.50
N LYS A 387 -12.36 2.40 4.94
CA LYS A 387 -12.85 2.63 3.57
C LYS A 387 -13.47 4.02 3.42
N TYR A 388 -14.26 4.45 4.40
CA TYR A 388 -14.79 5.81 4.43
C TYR A 388 -13.66 6.85 4.51
N LEU A 389 -12.69 6.68 5.42
CA LEU A 389 -11.54 7.58 5.55
C LEU A 389 -10.70 7.65 4.29
N PHE A 390 -10.48 6.53 3.60
CA PHE A 390 -9.75 6.51 2.34
C PHE A 390 -10.36 7.49 1.34
N TRP A 391 -11.68 7.47 1.14
CA TRP A 391 -12.32 8.41 0.22
C TRP A 391 -12.28 9.85 0.74
N LEU A 392 -12.61 10.05 2.02
CA LEU A 392 -12.61 11.37 2.65
C LEU A 392 -11.24 12.06 2.54
N GLN A 393 -10.16 11.36 2.88
CA GLN A 393 -8.79 11.87 2.80
C GLN A 393 -8.38 12.18 1.35
N GLY A 394 -8.84 11.39 0.37
CA GLY A 394 -8.60 11.69 -1.04
C GLY A 394 -9.15 13.05 -1.46
N GLU A 395 -10.35 13.39 -0.98
CA GLU A 395 -11.02 14.66 -1.26
C GLU A 395 -10.44 15.83 -0.44
N GLU A 396 -10.38 15.69 0.88
CA GLU A 396 -9.99 16.76 1.81
C GLU A 396 -8.52 17.17 1.67
N LEU A 397 -7.64 16.20 1.35
CA LEU A 397 -6.20 16.44 1.18
C LEU A 397 -5.84 16.72 -0.29
N HIS A 398 -6.83 16.74 -1.19
CA HIS A 398 -6.65 16.91 -2.64
C HIS A 398 -5.61 15.93 -3.23
N LEU A 399 -5.69 14.65 -2.88
CA LEU A 399 -4.70 13.64 -3.28
C LEU A 399 -5.08 12.84 -4.54
N ASP A 400 -6.32 13.00 -5.04
CA ASP A 400 -6.87 12.31 -6.22
C ASP A 400 -6.75 13.05 -7.55
#